data_AF-A0A957V591-F1
#
_entry.id   AF-A0A957V591-F1
#
_cell.length_a   1.000
_cell.length_b   1.000
_cell.length_c   1.000
_cell.angle_alpha   90.00
_cell.angle_beta   90.00
_cell.angle_gamma   90.00
#
_symmetry.space_group_name_H-M   'P 1'
#
loop_
_entity.id
_entity.type
_entity.pdbx_description
1 polymer ?
#
loop_
_entity_poly.entity_id
_entity_poly.type
_entity_poly.pdbx_seq_one_letter_code
_entity_poly.pdbx_strand_id
1 'polypeptide(L)'
;VPGSEKGLNDEALMAAAHEIGFPLMIKAAAGGGGKGMRAVLDAGAFESAIGAARREAMAAFGNDEVYLEKLITNARHIEIQVLADSHGNTIHLGERECSIQRRHQKLIEEAPSVAIDEKMRAEMGRVAVAAAESVGYVNAGTIEFLFDSKDNKYYFL
;
A
#
# COMPACT_ATOMS: atom_id res chain seq x y z
N VAL A 1 -2.70 -4.44 -3.34
CA VAL A 1 -1.50 -5.24 -3.71
C VAL A 1 -1.82 -6.74 -3.54
N PRO A 2 -1.30 -7.70 -4.35
CA PRO A 2 -1.46 -9.13 -4.05
C PRO A 2 -0.96 -9.42 -2.63
N GLY A 3 -1.76 -10.10 -1.82
CA GLY A 3 -1.48 -10.26 -0.40
C GLY A 3 -2.25 -11.41 0.22
N SER A 4 -1.92 -11.72 1.46
CA SER A 4 -2.61 -12.75 2.24
C SER A 4 -3.81 -12.18 2.98
N GLU A 5 -4.72 -13.06 3.41
CA GLU A 5 -5.67 -12.72 4.45
C GLU A 5 -4.94 -12.38 5.77
N LYS A 6 -5.63 -11.67 6.66
CA LYS A 6 -5.18 -11.39 8.02
C LYS A 6 -5.51 -12.58 8.93
N GLY A 7 -4.88 -12.65 10.10
CA GLY A 7 -5.17 -13.69 11.10
C GLY A 7 -4.63 -15.09 10.78
N LEU A 8 -3.78 -15.22 9.77
CA LEU A 8 -3.18 -16.51 9.39
C LEU A 8 -2.12 -16.95 10.41
N ASN A 9 -2.02 -18.26 10.60
CA ASN A 9 -0.92 -18.89 11.32
C ASN A 9 0.33 -18.99 10.43
N ASP A 10 1.47 -19.37 11.01
CA ASP A 10 2.75 -19.31 10.31
C ASP A 10 2.85 -20.30 9.13
N GLU A 11 2.20 -21.47 9.24
CA GLU A 11 2.09 -22.44 8.12
C GLU A 11 1.29 -21.88 6.95
N ALA A 12 0.14 -21.26 7.22
CA ALA A 12 -0.70 -20.63 6.21
C ALA A 12 -0.01 -19.40 5.60
N LEU A 13 0.73 -18.62 6.39
CA LEU A 13 1.56 -17.52 5.89
C LEU A 13 2.68 -18.03 4.96
N MET A 14 3.32 -19.15 5.27
CA MET A 14 4.32 -19.77 4.38
C MET A 14 3.70 -20.21 3.05
N ALA A 15 2.53 -20.84 3.08
CA ALA A 15 1.81 -21.21 1.86
C ALA A 15 1.45 -19.99 1.00
N ALA A 16 0.89 -18.95 1.62
CA ALA A 16 0.59 -17.69 0.95
C ALA A 16 1.86 -17.02 0.37
N ALA A 17 2.98 -17.08 1.09
CA ALA A 17 4.26 -16.54 0.60
C ALA A 17 4.72 -17.22 -0.69
N HIS A 18 4.54 -18.53 -0.82
CA HIS A 18 4.86 -19.27 -2.03
C HIS A 18 3.91 -18.95 -3.20
N GLU A 19 2.62 -18.75 -2.91
CA GLU A 19 1.62 -18.38 -3.92
C GLU A 19 1.83 -16.97 -4.46
N ILE A 20 2.07 -15.99 -3.59
CA ILE A 20 2.34 -14.59 -3.97
C ILE A 20 3.73 -14.46 -4.63
N GLY A 21 4.70 -15.25 -4.15
CA GLY A 21 6.08 -15.27 -4.58
C GLY A 21 6.91 -14.10 -4.03
N PHE A 22 8.21 -14.32 -3.87
CA PHE A 22 9.17 -13.33 -3.37
C PHE A 22 9.56 -12.27 -4.44
N PRO A 23 10.03 -11.07 -4.04
CA PRO A 23 10.13 -10.57 -2.67
C PRO A 23 8.75 -10.18 -2.09
N LEU A 24 8.65 -10.18 -0.76
CA LEU A 24 7.43 -9.91 0.02
C LEU A 24 7.67 -8.81 1.07
N MET A 25 6.57 -8.23 1.55
CA MET A 25 6.53 -7.31 2.68
C MET A 25 5.60 -7.92 3.74
N ILE A 26 6.12 -8.11 4.96
CA ILE A 26 5.31 -8.43 6.13
C ILE A 26 4.83 -7.12 6.75
N LYS A 27 3.53 -6.99 7.01
CA LYS A 27 2.94 -5.78 7.60
C LYS A 27 2.16 -6.16 8.87
N ALA A 28 2.30 -5.36 9.92
CA ALA A 28 1.48 -5.46 11.11
C ALA A 28 0.02 -5.05 10.78
N ALA A 29 -0.95 -5.87 11.19
CA ALA A 29 -2.36 -5.62 10.89
C ALA A 29 -2.91 -4.33 11.53
N ALA A 30 -2.35 -3.95 12.69
CA ALA A 30 -2.65 -2.72 13.43
C ALA A 30 -1.63 -1.59 13.19
N GLY A 31 -0.70 -1.76 12.25
CA GLY A 31 0.38 -0.81 11.99
C GLY A 31 -0.03 0.41 11.17
N GLY A 32 0.75 1.49 11.27
CA GLY A 32 0.57 2.72 10.51
C GLY A 32 1.82 3.61 10.53
N GLY A 33 1.95 4.53 9.56
CA GLY A 33 3.03 5.53 9.53
C GLY A 33 4.44 4.96 9.33
N GLY A 34 4.56 3.84 8.59
CA GLY A 34 5.86 3.26 8.26
C GLY A 34 6.47 2.30 9.30
N LYS A 35 5.75 2.01 10.40
CA LYS A 35 6.20 1.11 11.47
C LYS A 35 5.54 -0.28 11.36
N GLY A 36 6.25 -1.33 11.78
CA GLY A 36 5.74 -2.70 11.70
C GLY A 36 5.73 -3.28 10.29
N MET A 37 6.69 -2.89 9.46
CA MET A 37 6.86 -3.40 8.09
C MET A 37 8.24 -4.00 7.91
N ARG A 38 8.32 -5.18 7.29
CA ARG A 38 9.59 -5.90 7.07
C ARG A 38 9.62 -6.54 5.68
N ALA A 39 10.61 -6.15 4.89
CA ALA A 39 10.88 -6.78 3.60
C ALA A 39 11.52 -8.16 3.80
N VAL A 40 11.09 -9.13 2.98
CA VAL A 40 11.65 -10.48 2.90
C VAL A 40 11.96 -10.79 1.45
N LEU A 41 13.24 -11.02 1.14
CA LEU A 41 13.70 -11.15 -0.25
C LEU A 41 13.65 -12.59 -0.77
N ASP A 42 13.71 -13.57 0.11
CA ASP A 42 13.73 -14.99 -0.23
C ASP A 42 13.10 -15.85 0.89
N ALA A 43 12.78 -17.10 0.54
CA ALA A 43 12.11 -18.03 1.44
C ALA A 43 12.94 -18.40 2.68
N GLY A 44 14.27 -18.41 2.58
CA GLY A 44 15.15 -18.83 3.68
C GLY A 44 15.11 -17.85 4.86
N ALA A 45 14.85 -16.57 4.59
CA ALA A 45 14.72 -15.55 5.64
C ALA A 45 13.31 -15.47 6.26
N PHE A 46 12.29 -16.09 5.65
CA PHE A 46 10.89 -15.80 5.93
C PHE A 46 10.43 -16.14 7.35
N GLU A 47 10.74 -17.35 7.84
CA GLU A 47 10.34 -17.80 9.17
C GLU A 47 10.89 -16.88 10.28
N SER A 48 12.18 -16.55 10.18
CA SER A 48 12.82 -15.61 11.10
C SER A 48 12.21 -14.20 11.04
N ALA A 49 11.78 -13.78 9.85
CA ALA A 49 11.19 -12.48 9.61
C ALA A 49 9.77 -12.36 10.18
N ILE A 50 8.94 -13.41 10.10
CA ILE A 50 7.62 -13.45 10.75
C ILE A 50 7.79 -13.29 12.26
N GLY A 51 8.64 -14.11 12.89
CA GLY A 51 8.83 -14.04 14.34
C GLY A 51 9.29 -12.66 14.81
N ALA A 52 10.17 -12.01 14.04
CA ALA A 52 10.59 -10.64 14.31
C ALA A 52 9.45 -9.61 14.14
N ALA A 53 8.67 -9.74 13.06
CA ALA A 53 7.55 -8.84 12.77
C ALA A 53 6.45 -8.93 13.84
N ARG A 54 6.08 -10.14 14.28
CA ARG A 54 5.10 -10.34 15.36
C ARG A 54 5.53 -9.67 16.66
N ARG A 55 6.80 -9.84 17.06
CA ARG A 55 7.35 -9.19 18.26
C ARG A 55 7.32 -7.66 18.17
N GLU A 56 7.69 -7.11 17.01
CA GLU A 56 7.63 -5.66 16.77
C GLU A 56 6.19 -5.15 16.81
N ALA A 57 5.26 -5.85 16.15
CA ALA A 57 3.85 -5.51 16.12
C ALA A 57 3.22 -5.53 17.53
N MET A 58 3.49 -6.59 18.30
CA MET A 58 3.06 -6.68 19.70
C MET A 58 3.62 -5.53 20.54
N ALA A 59 4.91 -5.22 20.43
CA ALA A 59 5.55 -4.16 21.20
C ALA A 59 5.04 -2.75 20.83
N ALA A 60 4.75 -2.51 19.56
CA ALA A 60 4.35 -1.19 19.07
C ALA A 60 2.84 -0.94 19.15
N PHE A 61 2.02 -1.99 18.98
CA PHE A 61 0.58 -1.85 18.77
C PHE A 61 -0.27 -2.75 19.69
N GLY A 62 0.35 -3.61 20.51
CA GLY A 62 -0.37 -4.55 21.39
C GLY A 62 -1.12 -5.66 20.63
N ASN A 63 -0.84 -5.82 19.33
CA ASN A 63 -1.40 -6.85 18.46
C ASN A 63 -0.26 -7.43 17.61
N ASP A 64 -0.04 -8.74 17.69
CA ASP A 64 1.02 -9.44 16.96
C ASP A 64 0.59 -9.94 15.58
N GLU A 65 -0.66 -9.69 15.17
CA GLU A 65 -1.18 -10.10 13.88
C GLU A 65 -0.42 -9.43 12.74
N VAL A 66 0.02 -10.24 11.79
CA VAL A 66 0.72 -9.82 10.58
C VAL A 66 0.08 -10.42 9.35
N TYR A 67 0.27 -9.77 8.21
CA TYR A 67 -0.16 -10.25 6.91
C TYR A 67 0.90 -9.95 5.84
N LEU A 68 0.78 -10.55 4.67
CA LEU A 68 1.76 -10.46 3.59
C LEU A 68 1.23 -9.60 2.45
N GLU A 69 2.11 -8.82 1.84
CA GLU A 69 1.89 -8.18 0.55
C GLU A 69 3.08 -8.47 -0.37
N LYS A 70 2.84 -8.50 -1.68
CA LYS A 70 3.93 -8.49 -2.67
C LYS A 70 4.76 -7.23 -2.49
N LEU A 71 6.08 -7.38 -2.36
CA LEU A 71 6.96 -6.22 -2.36
C LEU A 71 7.19 -5.75 -3.80
N ILE A 72 6.58 -4.63 -4.14
CA ILE A 72 6.84 -3.95 -5.42
C ILE A 72 8.12 -3.13 -5.27
N THR A 73 9.21 -3.65 -5.83
CA THR A 73 10.52 -2.99 -5.78
C THR A 73 10.54 -1.77 -6.70
N ASN A 74 11.12 -0.65 -6.24
CA ASN A 74 11.20 0.61 -7.00
C ASN A 74 9.83 1.19 -7.40
N ALA A 75 8.77 0.87 -6.63
CA ALA A 75 7.48 1.51 -6.81
C ALA A 75 7.56 3.02 -6.51
N ARG A 76 6.83 3.78 -7.31
CA ARG A 76 6.53 5.18 -7.02
C ARG A 76 5.28 5.26 -6.17
N HIS A 77 5.25 6.18 -5.22
CA HIS A 77 4.09 6.41 -4.37
C HIS A 77 3.27 7.53 -5.01
N ILE A 78 2.11 7.18 -5.57
CA ILE A 78 1.22 8.11 -6.26
C ILE A 78 -0.08 8.17 -5.48
N GLU A 79 -0.57 9.36 -5.20
CA GLU A 79 -1.79 9.54 -4.43
C GLU A 79 -2.76 10.49 -5.12
N ILE A 80 -4.05 10.14 -5.13
CA ILE A 80 -5.10 10.93 -5.78
C ILE A 80 -5.87 11.69 -4.71
N GLN A 81 -5.96 13.01 -4.87
CA GLN A 81 -6.81 13.85 -4.02
C GLN A 81 -8.27 13.69 -4.46
N VAL A 82 -9.15 13.36 -3.53
CA VAL A 82 -10.61 13.33 -3.75
C VAL A 82 -11.31 14.35 -2.87
N LEU A 83 -12.41 14.91 -3.38
CA LEU A 83 -13.39 15.71 -2.64
C LEU A 83 -14.77 15.14 -2.91
N ALA A 84 -15.51 14.85 -1.85
CA ALA A 84 -16.89 14.39 -1.94
C ALA A 84 -17.81 15.18 -1.01
N ASP A 85 -19.04 15.43 -1.43
CA ASP A 85 -20.05 16.13 -0.64
C ASP A 85 -21.21 15.20 -0.22
N SER A 86 -22.09 15.71 0.65
CA SER A 86 -23.28 14.97 1.09
C SER A 86 -24.44 14.98 0.09
N HIS A 87 -24.24 15.55 -1.10
CA HIS A 87 -25.23 15.61 -2.19
C HIS A 87 -24.94 14.58 -3.28
N GLY A 88 -23.91 13.74 -3.10
CA GLY A 88 -23.53 12.69 -4.04
C GLY A 88 -22.56 13.15 -5.12
N ASN A 89 -21.94 14.33 -4.97
CA ASN A 89 -20.90 14.78 -5.89
C ASN A 89 -19.54 14.30 -5.41
N THR A 90 -18.75 13.70 -6.31
CA THR A 90 -17.36 13.31 -6.06
C THR A 90 -16.48 13.76 -7.22
N ILE A 91 -15.34 14.39 -6.92
CA ILE A 91 -14.33 14.77 -7.90
C ILE A 91 -12.94 14.36 -7.43
N HIS A 92 -11.99 14.27 -8.37
CA HIS A 92 -10.56 14.24 -8.05
C HIS A 92 -9.88 15.55 -8.44
N LEU A 93 -8.84 15.93 -7.71
CA LEU A 93 -8.01 17.12 -7.95
C LEU A 93 -6.61 16.75 -8.43
N GLY A 94 -6.54 15.75 -9.33
CA GLY A 94 -5.30 15.18 -9.81
C GLY A 94 -4.53 14.36 -8.77
N GLU A 95 -3.27 14.11 -9.08
CA GLU A 95 -2.35 13.29 -8.28
C GLU A 95 -1.21 14.10 -7.65
N ARG A 96 -0.62 13.52 -6.60
CA ARG A 96 0.69 13.89 -6.08
C ARG A 96 1.62 12.69 -6.17
N GLU A 97 2.87 12.96 -6.49
CA GLU A 97 3.96 12.00 -6.37
C GLU A 97 4.71 12.23 -5.06
N CYS A 98 4.73 11.18 -4.23
CA CYS A 98 5.32 11.19 -2.89
C CYS A 98 6.42 10.12 -2.76
N SER A 99 7.06 9.78 -3.88
CA SER A 99 8.07 8.71 -3.98
C SER A 99 9.34 9.01 -3.18
N ILE A 100 9.66 10.29 -2.93
CA ILE A 100 10.87 10.68 -2.20
C ILE A 100 10.59 10.55 -0.71
N GLN A 101 11.05 9.42 -0.16
CA GLN A 101 10.80 9.02 1.22
C GLN A 101 12.09 8.61 1.92
N ARG A 102 12.14 8.78 3.25
CA ARG A 102 13.18 8.19 4.10
C ARG A 102 12.53 7.39 5.19
N ARG A 103 12.86 6.09 5.26
CA ARG A 103 12.26 5.15 6.23
C ARG A 103 10.72 5.18 6.19
N HIS A 104 10.15 5.14 4.98
CA HIS A 104 8.71 5.14 4.73
C HIS A 104 7.96 6.39 5.21
N GLN A 105 8.66 7.52 5.36
CA GLN A 105 8.06 8.82 5.61
C GLN A 105 8.32 9.75 4.42
N LYS A 106 7.27 10.42 3.95
CA LYS A 106 7.31 11.37 2.82
C LYS A 106 8.19 12.57 3.19
N LEU A 107 9.09 12.95 2.28
CA LEU A 107 10.03 14.06 2.48
C LEU A 107 9.81 15.18 1.48
N ILE A 108 9.56 14.82 0.22
CA ILE A 108 9.28 15.75 -0.87
C ILE A 108 8.11 15.18 -1.65
N GLU A 109 7.12 16.03 -1.89
CA GLU A 109 5.95 15.73 -2.70
C GLU A 109 5.87 16.71 -3.88
N GLU A 110 5.52 16.21 -5.06
CA GLU A 110 5.35 17.01 -6.29
C GLU A 110 3.98 16.76 -6.94
N ALA A 111 3.48 17.73 -7.69
CA ALA A 111 2.20 17.64 -8.39
C ALA A 111 2.22 18.46 -9.70
N PRO A 112 1.77 17.89 -10.84
CA PRO A 112 1.43 16.49 -11.06
C PRO A 112 2.69 15.59 -11.05
N SER A 113 2.50 14.26 -11.03
CA SER A 113 3.60 13.30 -11.18
C SER A 113 4.14 13.33 -12.60
N VAL A 114 5.46 13.38 -12.74
CA VAL A 114 6.14 13.21 -14.04
C VAL A 114 6.29 11.75 -14.46
N ALA A 115 5.97 10.81 -13.56
CA ALA A 115 6.17 9.39 -13.79
C ALA A 115 5.00 8.70 -14.49
N ILE A 116 3.81 9.30 -14.45
CA ILE A 116 2.61 8.77 -15.10
C ILE A 116 2.19 9.68 -16.25
N ASP A 117 1.78 9.06 -17.35
CA ASP A 117 1.22 9.76 -18.49
C ASP A 117 -0.24 10.18 -18.25
N GLU A 118 -0.80 10.94 -19.19
CA GLU A 118 -2.17 11.45 -19.08
C GLU A 118 -3.22 10.33 -19.05
N LYS A 119 -2.95 9.21 -19.72
CA LYS A 119 -3.86 8.07 -19.76
C LYS A 119 -3.92 7.40 -18.39
N MET A 120 -2.76 7.12 -17.80
CA MET A 120 -2.65 6.53 -16.47
C MET A 120 -3.23 7.47 -15.40
N ARG A 121 -2.96 8.77 -15.49
CA ARG A 121 -3.55 9.80 -14.62
C ARG A 121 -5.07 9.79 -14.65
N ALA A 122 -5.66 9.81 -15.84
CA ALA A 122 -7.11 9.76 -16.00
C ALA A 122 -7.71 8.44 -15.47
N GLU A 123 -7.01 7.32 -15.67
CA GLU A 123 -7.43 6.02 -15.16
C GLU A 123 -7.43 5.98 -13.63
N MET A 124 -6.31 6.35 -12.99
CA MET A 124 -6.16 6.37 -11.54
C MET A 124 -7.15 7.36 -10.88
N GLY A 125 -7.37 8.53 -11.50
CA GLY A 125 -8.37 9.50 -11.06
C GLY A 125 -9.78 8.93 -11.03
N ARG A 126 -10.19 8.24 -12.10
CA ARG A 126 -11.50 7.57 -12.18
C ARG A 126 -11.64 6.46 -11.14
N VAL A 127 -10.58 5.66 -10.93
CA VAL A 127 -10.59 4.59 -9.92
C VAL A 127 -10.71 5.16 -8.51
N ALA A 128 -10.02 6.26 -8.22
CA ALA A 128 -10.10 6.93 -6.93
C ALA A 128 -11.51 7.48 -6.64
N VAL A 129 -12.14 8.13 -7.63
CA VAL A 129 -13.53 8.60 -7.51
C VAL A 129 -14.47 7.43 -7.24
N ALA A 130 -14.39 6.36 -8.04
CA ALA A 130 -15.23 5.18 -7.87
C ALA A 130 -15.06 4.51 -6.49
N ALA A 131 -13.82 4.47 -5.98
CA ALA A 131 -13.54 3.93 -4.64
C ALA A 131 -14.19 4.81 -3.55
N ALA A 132 -14.06 6.13 -3.63
CA ALA A 132 -14.70 7.06 -2.69
C ALA A 132 -16.24 6.94 -2.72
N GLU A 133 -16.83 6.87 -3.91
CA GLU A 133 -18.27 6.69 -4.08
C GLU A 133 -18.78 5.36 -3.50
N SER A 134 -18.01 4.27 -3.66
CA SER A 134 -18.40 2.92 -3.20
C SER A 134 -18.63 2.81 -1.69
N VAL A 135 -18.05 3.73 -0.91
CA VAL A 135 -18.18 3.79 0.56
C VAL A 135 -18.98 5.01 1.03
N GLY A 136 -19.55 5.79 0.11
CA GLY A 136 -20.26 7.03 0.43
C GLY A 136 -19.35 8.04 1.13
N TYR A 137 -18.10 8.17 0.67
CA TYR A 137 -17.13 9.08 1.27
C TYR A 137 -17.63 10.53 1.22
N VAL A 138 -17.32 11.31 2.24
CA VAL A 138 -17.64 12.74 2.34
C VAL A 138 -16.41 13.46 2.90
N ASN A 139 -16.22 14.72 2.49
CA ASN A 139 -15.08 15.58 2.82
C ASN A 139 -13.87 15.35 1.89
N ALA A 140 -12.70 15.86 2.28
CA ALA A 140 -11.44 15.69 1.58
C ALA A 140 -10.75 14.39 1.98
N GLY A 141 -10.35 13.60 0.99
CA GLY A 141 -9.66 12.33 1.16
C GLY A 141 -8.49 12.18 0.20
N THR A 142 -7.61 11.23 0.47
CA THR A 142 -6.53 10.87 -0.44
C THR A 142 -6.51 9.36 -0.58
N ILE A 143 -6.42 8.89 -1.82
CA ILE A 143 -6.30 7.46 -2.13
C ILE A 143 -4.88 7.19 -2.60
N GLU A 144 -4.17 6.35 -1.86
CA GLU A 144 -2.76 6.07 -2.09
C GLU A 144 -2.57 4.80 -2.93
N PHE A 145 -1.60 4.87 -3.85
CA PHE A 145 -1.24 3.80 -4.75
C PHE A 145 0.28 3.59 -4.78
N LEU A 146 0.69 2.35 -5.00
CA LEU A 146 2.01 2.02 -5.51
C LEU A 146 1.94 1.88 -7.03
N PHE A 147 2.74 2.65 -7.76
CA PHE A 147 2.90 2.55 -9.20
C PHE A 147 4.22 1.85 -9.55
N ASP A 148 4.13 0.75 -10.28
CA ASP A 148 5.25 0.03 -10.87
C ASP A 148 5.46 0.51 -12.32
N SER A 149 6.51 1.30 -12.53
CA SER A 149 6.87 1.82 -13.85
C SER A 149 7.37 0.74 -14.81
N LYS A 150 7.81 -0.43 -14.31
CA LYS A 150 8.32 -1.51 -15.17
C LYS A 150 7.19 -2.22 -15.89
N ASP A 151 6.13 -2.55 -15.16
CA ASP A 151 4.98 -3.28 -15.68
C ASP A 151 3.81 -2.36 -16.07
N ASN A 152 3.96 -1.05 -15.83
CA ASN A 152 2.93 -0.02 -16.01
C ASN A 152 1.62 -0.37 -15.29
N LYS A 153 1.75 -0.78 -14.02
CA LYS A 153 0.63 -1.19 -13.15
C LYS A 153 0.64 -0.38 -11.87
N TYR A 154 -0.56 -0.10 -11.35
CA TYR A 154 -0.73 0.49 -10.03
C TYR A 154 -1.51 -0.45 -9.11
N TYR A 155 -1.28 -0.31 -7.82
CA TYR A 155 -1.90 -1.11 -6.78
C TYR A 155 -2.37 -0.20 -5.65
N PHE A 156 -3.62 -0.38 -5.22
CA PHE A 156 -4.13 0.25 -3.99
C PHE A 156 -3.36 -0.25 -2.77
N LEU A 157 -3.07 0.67 -1.84
CA LEU A 157 -2.33 0.46 -0.58
C LEU A 157 -3.25 0.24 0.63
#